data_AF-T0PT08-F1
#
_entry.id   AF-T0PT08-F1
#
_cell.length_a   1.000
_cell.length_b   1.000
_cell.length_c   1.000
_cell.angle_alpha   90.00
_cell.angle_beta   90.00
_cell.angle_gamma   90.00
#
_symmetry.space_group_name_H-M   'P 1'
#
loop_
_entity.id
_entity.type
_entity.pdbx_description
1 polymer ?
#
loop_
_entity_poly.entity_id
_entity_poly.type
_entity_poly.pdbx_seq_one_letter_code
_entity_poly.pdbx_strand_id
1 'polypeptide(L)'
;MQGSILGWVNHQRKPIDGRDPHAAMKKTPASSPWKEAPKAKRLKRMEPVPPMADDDSATDLEDAVRALPSTPPMAMFETLLEPRKMIKDSVHGCIYLEPLCMAIIDTMQFQRLRHLKQLGASSHVYMSATHSRFEHSIGVAFLAEKMLRRLCDVQPWLPISPTDVLCVKIAGLCHDLGHGPFSHVYDGIFMEQLRERGEMLPSMDGWTHEQGSLDLLDHLLYSNRIDLSEHGLTDIDYVFIRELILGRPLSGDTYQGRPDAMFLYQVVNNSVTGLDVDKLDYFMRDALYTGAKSSCDTHLLLSAVRVLPDRTTGDLSMCWPEKLAEQLLKVFRTRFELHQAVYQHKVSRAVEYMICDALLEADALFKMKGTRISRAPLDMDAYQLLDDRILSHIECSTDPRLAKSQAILRRISEKPLYKCIGKTQITTHSQTKSIPELKHEIAAMVSPPLDVAQLILERNKVHYGQKEKDPLCNMRFFKKAATGGATCYQLAPALYEMHCPKHFLECNLRLFVRDASLAPTSRVALAKWSEERNHSSLHPQES
;
A
#
# COMPACT_ATOMS: atom_id res chain seq x y z
N MET A 1 -36.77 41.58 6.73
CA MET A 1 -36.91 41.45 5.26
C MET A 1 -36.23 40.15 4.88
N GLN A 2 -36.93 39.01 4.90
CA GLN A 2 -37.47 38.27 3.73
C GLN A 2 -36.38 37.97 2.69
N GLY A 3 -36.03 36.72 2.29
CA GLY A 3 -36.50 35.36 2.59
C GLY A 3 -35.47 34.33 2.07
N SER A 4 -35.22 33.21 2.77
CA SER A 4 -35.55 31.79 2.42
C SER A 4 -35.34 31.38 0.96
N ILE A 5 -34.59 30.31 0.65
CA ILE A 5 -35.00 28.87 0.57
C ILE A 5 -33.70 28.01 0.62
N LEU A 6 -33.40 27.09 1.54
CA LEU A 6 -33.96 25.78 2.00
C LEU A 6 -33.73 24.58 1.04
N GLY A 7 -33.07 23.53 1.56
CA GLY A 7 -32.96 22.21 0.92
C GLY A 7 -31.96 21.24 1.58
N TRP A 8 -32.18 20.88 2.85
CA TRP A 8 -31.47 19.81 3.56
C TRP A 8 -32.06 18.43 3.21
N VAL A 9 -31.23 17.39 3.11
CA VAL A 9 -31.68 15.99 3.24
C VAL A 9 -30.84 15.29 4.31
N ASN A 10 -31.55 14.86 5.34
CA ASN A 10 -31.10 14.12 6.51
C ASN A 10 -31.96 12.85 6.55
N HIS A 11 -31.39 11.64 6.53
CA HIS A 11 -32.18 10.44 6.85
C HIS A 11 -31.44 9.46 7.76
N GLN A 12 -32.14 9.19 8.86
CA GLN A 12 -31.82 8.30 9.96
C GLN A 12 -32.14 6.83 9.60
N ARG A 13 -31.44 5.92 10.27
CA ARG A 13 -31.64 4.46 10.29
C ARG A 13 -32.83 4.03 11.18
N LYS A 14 -33.49 2.92 10.79
CA LYS A 14 -33.90 1.70 11.57
C LYS A 14 -35.19 1.05 10.97
N PRO A 15 -35.60 -0.19 11.33
CA PRO A 15 -34.86 -1.48 11.40
C PRO A 15 -35.65 -2.66 10.74
N ILE A 16 -35.11 -3.88 10.90
CA ILE A 16 -35.40 -5.23 10.35
C ILE A 16 -36.77 -5.84 10.81
N ASP A 17 -37.45 -6.64 9.95
CA ASP A 17 -37.81 -8.09 10.13
C ASP A 17 -38.88 -8.60 9.12
N GLY A 18 -38.88 -9.91 8.80
CA GLY A 18 -40.07 -10.65 8.34
C GLY A 18 -40.00 -11.44 7.01
N ARG A 19 -40.16 -12.77 7.09
CA ARG A 19 -40.08 -13.80 6.02
C ARG A 19 -41.40 -14.01 5.22
N ASP A 20 -41.27 -14.25 3.90
CA ASP A 20 -41.84 -15.31 2.98
C ASP A 20 -43.34 -15.75 3.05
N PRO A 21 -43.94 -16.56 2.12
CA PRO A 21 -43.84 -16.77 0.65
C PRO A 21 -45.22 -16.77 -0.11
N HIS A 22 -45.18 -17.02 -1.43
CA HIS A 22 -46.21 -17.63 -2.33
C HIS A 22 -47.33 -16.78 -2.98
N ALA A 23 -47.32 -16.72 -4.33
CA ALA A 23 -48.34 -17.25 -5.28
C ALA A 23 -48.11 -16.65 -6.70
N ALA A 24 -47.70 -17.46 -7.69
CA ALA A 24 -48.52 -17.99 -8.81
C ALA A 24 -48.96 -16.90 -9.84
N MET A 25 -48.88 -17.04 -11.18
CA MET A 25 -49.17 -18.19 -12.05
C MET A 25 -49.04 -17.77 -13.55
N LYS A 26 -48.89 -18.79 -14.44
CA LYS A 26 -49.17 -18.87 -15.92
C LYS A 26 -47.96 -18.67 -16.88
N LYS A 27 -47.35 -19.74 -17.44
CA LYS A 27 -47.74 -20.62 -18.60
C LYS A 27 -47.64 -19.90 -19.98
N THR A 28 -46.52 -20.01 -20.72
CA THR A 28 -46.17 -20.95 -21.85
C THR A 28 -46.89 -20.68 -23.19
N PRO A 29 -46.45 -21.15 -24.39
CA PRO A 29 -45.20 -21.86 -24.80
C PRO A 29 -44.56 -21.45 -26.17
N ALA A 30 -43.47 -22.16 -26.52
CA ALA A 30 -43.07 -22.65 -27.86
C ALA A 30 -41.97 -21.84 -28.59
N SER A 31 -40.99 -22.38 -29.33
CA SER A 31 -40.61 -23.73 -29.78
C SER A 31 -39.22 -23.62 -30.44
N SER A 32 -38.35 -24.62 -30.29
CA SER A 32 -37.15 -24.85 -31.13
C SER A 32 -37.58 -25.41 -32.51
N PRO A 33 -36.80 -25.28 -33.60
CA PRO A 33 -35.75 -26.28 -33.82
C PRO A 33 -34.45 -25.76 -34.48
N TRP A 34 -33.38 -26.45 -34.13
CA TRP A 34 -32.09 -26.55 -34.81
C TRP A 34 -32.21 -26.99 -36.28
N LYS A 35 -31.44 -26.36 -37.17
CA LYS A 35 -30.97 -26.75 -38.53
C LYS A 35 -30.02 -25.61 -38.95
N GLU A 36 -28.81 -25.74 -39.51
CA GLU A 36 -28.10 -26.76 -40.24
C GLU A 36 -26.59 -26.42 -40.20
N ALA A 37 -25.73 -27.44 -40.16
CA ALA A 37 -24.30 -27.32 -40.45
C ALA A 37 -24.04 -27.44 -41.96
N PRO A 38 -23.12 -26.68 -42.57
CA PRO A 38 -22.62 -27.02 -43.89
C PRO A 38 -21.40 -27.93 -43.81
N LYS A 39 -21.51 -29.01 -44.58
CA LYS A 39 -20.54 -30.08 -44.82
C LYS A 39 -19.25 -29.57 -45.46
N ALA A 40 -18.14 -30.15 -45.01
CA ALA A 40 -16.87 -30.17 -45.72
C ALA A 40 -17.05 -30.75 -47.15
N LYS A 41 -16.51 -30.05 -48.15
CA LYS A 41 -16.26 -30.60 -49.50
C LYS A 41 -14.93 -30.09 -50.06
N ARG A 42 -13.97 -31.02 -50.02
CA ARG A 42 -13.05 -31.43 -51.11
C ARG A 42 -12.19 -30.36 -51.80
N LEU A 43 -10.87 -30.50 -51.58
CA LEU A 43 -9.78 -30.03 -52.44
C LEU A 43 -10.11 -30.19 -53.93
N LYS A 44 -9.94 -29.12 -54.72
CA LYS A 44 -9.79 -29.17 -56.17
C LYS A 44 -8.50 -28.45 -56.58
N ARG A 45 -7.65 -29.23 -57.25
CA ARG A 45 -6.56 -28.94 -58.19
C ARG A 45 -6.04 -27.50 -58.31
N MET A 46 -4.73 -27.39 -58.09
CA MET A 46 -3.86 -26.32 -58.62
C MET A 46 -3.99 -26.22 -60.14
N GLU A 47 -4.18 -25.00 -60.64
CA GLU A 47 -4.01 -24.63 -62.04
C GLU A 47 -2.58 -24.10 -62.27
N PRO A 48 -2.01 -24.24 -63.49
CA PRO A 48 -0.61 -23.99 -63.76
C PRO A 48 -0.26 -22.50 -63.83
N VAL A 49 0.94 -22.18 -63.35
CA VAL A 49 1.59 -20.87 -63.38
C VAL A 49 1.90 -20.46 -64.84
N PRO A 50 1.55 -19.23 -65.28
CA PRO A 50 2.03 -18.69 -66.55
C PRO A 50 3.47 -18.13 -66.42
N PRO A 51 4.26 -18.10 -67.51
CA PRO A 51 5.70 -17.88 -67.46
C PRO A 51 6.06 -16.44 -67.10
N MET A 52 7.23 -16.30 -66.45
CA MET A 52 7.87 -15.04 -66.08
C MET A 52 8.02 -14.14 -67.30
N ALA A 53 7.47 -12.92 -67.19
CA ALA A 53 7.92 -11.79 -67.96
C ALA A 53 8.91 -11.01 -67.08
N ASP A 54 10.09 -10.76 -67.62
CA ASP A 54 11.06 -9.81 -67.08
C ASP A 54 10.39 -8.43 -67.01
N ASP A 55 10.27 -7.87 -65.81
CA ASP A 55 9.96 -6.45 -65.65
C ASP A 55 10.74 -5.88 -64.45
N ASP A 56 11.51 -4.85 -64.75
CA ASP A 56 12.39 -4.11 -63.83
C ASP A 56 11.54 -3.33 -62.82
N SER A 57 11.23 -3.91 -61.66
CA SER A 57 10.60 -3.16 -60.55
C SER A 57 11.66 -2.58 -59.60
N ALA A 58 12.48 -1.67 -60.13
CA ALA A 58 13.31 -0.75 -59.34
C ALA A 58 12.56 0.55 -58.98
N THR A 59 11.22 0.55 -59.00
CA THR A 59 10.39 1.76 -58.78
C THR A 59 9.63 1.79 -57.45
N ASP A 60 9.60 0.71 -56.67
CA ASP A 60 8.77 0.67 -55.44
C ASP A 60 9.42 1.32 -54.20
N LEU A 61 10.68 1.78 -54.28
CA LEU A 61 11.35 2.51 -53.20
C LEU A 61 11.27 4.04 -53.36
N GLU A 62 11.04 4.55 -54.56
CA GLU A 62 10.92 6.01 -54.79
C GLU A 62 9.51 6.53 -54.51
N ASP A 63 8.47 5.72 -54.73
CA ASP A 63 7.08 6.12 -54.46
C ASP A 63 6.73 6.12 -52.95
N ALA A 64 7.46 5.35 -52.14
CA ALA A 64 7.31 5.37 -50.67
C ALA A 64 7.89 6.63 -50.01
N VAL A 65 8.83 7.33 -50.68
CA VAL A 65 9.42 8.58 -50.19
C VAL A 65 8.54 9.79 -50.53
N ARG A 66 7.56 9.63 -51.44
CA ARG A 66 6.74 10.72 -51.98
C ARG A 66 5.45 11.03 -51.20
N ALA A 67 5.22 10.36 -50.07
CA ALA A 67 4.02 10.52 -49.25
C ALA A 67 4.26 11.19 -47.89
N LEU A 68 5.38 11.90 -47.71
CA LEU A 68 5.51 12.82 -46.58
C LEU A 68 4.80 14.14 -46.93
N PRO A 69 3.82 14.61 -46.14
CA PRO A 69 3.20 15.90 -46.37
C PRO A 69 4.30 16.97 -46.42
N SER A 70 4.30 17.80 -47.48
CA SER A 70 5.36 18.76 -47.80
C SER A 70 5.62 19.79 -46.70
N THR A 71 4.67 19.97 -45.78
CA THR A 71 4.82 20.71 -44.55
C THR A 71 3.84 20.16 -43.51
N PRO A 72 4.30 19.75 -42.32
CA PRO A 72 3.41 19.46 -41.20
C PRO A 72 2.53 20.69 -40.89
N PRO A 73 1.28 20.51 -40.45
CA PRO A 73 0.45 21.61 -39.94
C PRO A 73 1.21 22.42 -38.89
N MET A 74 1.08 23.76 -38.89
CA MET A 74 1.73 24.64 -37.90
C MET A 74 1.46 24.20 -36.44
N ALA A 75 0.26 23.68 -36.16
CA ALA A 75 -0.09 23.13 -34.85
C ALA A 75 0.82 21.96 -34.39
N MET A 76 1.41 21.20 -35.32
CA MET A 76 2.39 20.16 -35.00
C MET A 76 3.74 20.73 -34.58
N PHE A 77 4.14 21.90 -35.11
CA PHE A 77 5.36 22.60 -34.71
C PHE A 77 5.22 23.34 -33.37
N GLU A 78 4.00 23.69 -32.99
CA GLU A 78 3.69 24.32 -31.70
C GLU A 78 3.51 23.30 -30.56
N THR A 79 3.34 22.02 -30.90
CA THR A 79 3.22 20.95 -29.90
C THR A 79 4.59 20.67 -29.28
N LEU A 80 4.66 20.71 -27.94
CA LEU A 80 5.87 20.34 -27.22
C LEU A 80 6.26 18.89 -27.57
N LEU A 81 7.50 18.71 -28.02
CA LEU A 81 8.06 17.39 -28.32
C LEU A 81 8.21 16.53 -27.06
N GLU A 82 8.39 17.16 -25.90
CA GLU A 82 8.40 16.52 -24.58
C GLU A 82 7.29 17.10 -23.69
N PRO A 83 6.03 16.64 -23.83
CA PRO A 83 4.93 17.12 -23.00
C PRO A 83 4.99 16.58 -21.56
N ARG A 84 5.86 15.58 -21.30
CA ARG A 84 6.04 14.95 -19.99
C ARG A 84 7.34 15.42 -19.36
N LYS A 85 7.31 15.66 -18.04
CA LYS A 85 8.50 16.01 -17.28
C LYS A 85 9.28 14.75 -16.91
N MET A 86 10.59 14.75 -17.13
CA MET A 86 11.49 13.69 -16.67
C MET A 86 12.03 13.99 -15.26
N ILE A 87 11.98 13.00 -14.37
CA ILE A 87 12.65 12.98 -13.07
C ILE A 87 13.59 11.77 -13.01
N LYS A 88 14.79 11.94 -12.43
CA LYS A 88 15.75 10.86 -12.22
C LYS A 88 15.59 10.25 -10.83
N ASP A 89 15.37 8.95 -10.77
CA ASP A 89 15.24 8.14 -9.56
C ASP A 89 16.37 7.10 -9.46
N SER A 90 16.78 6.79 -8.24
CA SER A 90 17.89 5.87 -7.95
C SER A 90 17.54 4.41 -8.20
N VAL A 91 16.25 4.04 -8.09
CA VAL A 91 15.75 2.67 -8.26
C VAL A 91 15.34 2.42 -9.71
N HIS A 92 14.58 3.35 -10.29
CA HIS A 92 13.92 3.16 -11.59
C HIS A 92 14.60 3.86 -12.77
N GLY A 93 15.62 4.69 -12.52
CA GLY A 93 16.26 5.48 -13.58
C GLY A 93 15.41 6.69 -13.97
N CYS A 94 15.05 6.82 -15.26
CA CYS A 94 14.27 7.98 -15.73
C CYS A 94 12.77 7.70 -15.64
N ILE A 95 12.05 8.53 -14.90
CA ILE A 95 10.60 8.51 -14.75
C ILE A 95 10.00 9.70 -15.48
N TYR A 96 8.98 9.47 -16.31
CA TYR A 96 8.26 10.52 -17.03
C TYR A 96 6.90 10.76 -16.39
N LEU A 97 6.50 12.02 -16.24
CA LEU A 97 5.29 12.43 -15.53
C LEU A 97 4.47 13.41 -16.36
N GLU A 98 3.16 13.22 -16.35
CA GLU A 98 2.17 14.07 -17.01
C GLU A 98 2.11 15.46 -16.33
N PRO A 99 1.68 16.52 -17.05
CA PRO A 99 1.51 17.84 -16.48
C PRO A 99 0.66 17.86 -15.20
N LEU A 100 -0.43 17.10 -15.15
CA LEU A 100 -1.26 16.98 -13.95
C LEU A 100 -0.50 16.34 -12.78
N CYS A 101 0.27 15.27 -13.02
CA CYS A 101 1.11 14.68 -11.97
C CYS A 101 2.12 15.69 -11.43
N MET A 102 2.73 16.50 -12.30
CA MET A 102 3.62 17.57 -11.88
C MET A 102 2.90 18.67 -11.10
N ALA A 103 1.70 19.06 -11.53
CA ALA A 103 0.87 20.03 -10.81
C ALA A 103 0.55 19.56 -9.38
N ILE A 104 0.31 18.26 -9.19
CA ILE A 104 0.15 17.63 -7.86
C ILE A 104 1.47 17.61 -7.09
N ILE A 105 2.57 17.22 -7.73
CA ILE A 105 3.90 17.13 -7.10
C ILE A 105 4.38 18.48 -6.61
N ASP A 106 4.17 19.55 -7.39
CA ASP A 106 4.64 20.90 -7.10
C ASP A 106 3.70 21.66 -6.13
N THR A 107 3.06 20.93 -5.21
CA THR A 107 2.24 21.47 -4.13
C THR A 107 2.92 21.31 -2.77
N MET A 108 2.56 22.15 -1.80
CA MET A 108 3.08 22.03 -0.43
C MET A 108 2.76 20.66 0.19
N GLN A 109 1.56 20.15 -0.07
CA GLN A 109 1.05 18.90 0.49
C GLN A 109 1.82 17.69 -0.01
N PHE A 110 2.22 17.66 -1.29
CA PHE A 110 3.05 16.58 -1.83
C PHE A 110 4.53 16.77 -1.46
N GLN A 111 5.06 18.00 -1.51
CA GLN A 111 6.46 18.28 -1.14
C GLN A 111 6.75 17.97 0.34
N ARG A 112 5.73 18.02 1.21
CA ARG A 112 5.80 17.54 2.61
C ARG A 112 6.39 16.13 2.71
N LEU A 113 6.09 15.23 1.76
CA LEU A 113 6.59 13.85 1.78
C LEU A 113 8.12 13.76 1.78
N ARG A 114 8.84 14.80 1.34
CA ARG A 114 10.32 14.86 1.40
C ARG A 114 10.85 14.84 2.84
N HIS A 115 10.01 15.28 3.78
CA HIS A 115 10.34 15.40 5.18
C HIS A 115 9.69 14.28 6.01
N LEU A 116 9.20 13.22 5.36
CA LEU A 116 8.70 12.01 6.00
C LEU A 116 9.59 10.85 5.61
N LYS A 117 10.36 10.31 6.56
CA LYS A 117 11.17 9.12 6.33
C LYS A 117 10.28 7.91 6.06
N GLN A 118 10.62 7.19 5.00
CA GLN A 118 9.94 5.93 4.63
C GLN A 118 9.99 4.94 5.79
N LEU A 119 11.18 4.78 6.39
CA LEU A 119 11.46 3.77 7.41
C LEU A 119 11.52 4.33 8.84
N GLY A 120 10.87 5.46 9.09
CA GLY A 120 10.78 6.07 10.42
C GLY A 120 12.16 6.24 11.08
N ALA A 121 12.37 5.59 12.23
CA ALA A 121 13.62 5.70 12.98
C ALA A 121 14.73 4.73 12.50
N SER A 122 14.52 3.99 11.41
CA SER A 122 15.48 2.99 10.95
C SER A 122 16.84 3.57 10.57
N SER A 123 16.92 4.86 10.25
CA SER A 123 18.20 5.56 10.01
C SER A 123 19.15 5.55 11.22
N HIS A 124 18.64 5.28 12.43
CA HIS A 124 19.46 5.13 13.64
C HIS A 124 20.23 3.80 13.69
N VAL A 125 19.91 2.85 12.79
CA VAL A 125 20.52 1.53 12.67
C VAL A 125 21.14 1.36 11.29
N TYR A 126 20.35 1.64 10.26
CA TYR A 126 20.74 1.59 8.86
C TYR A 126 21.08 3.00 8.40
N MET A 127 22.37 3.37 8.47
CA MET A 127 22.81 4.76 8.25
C MET A 127 22.36 5.35 6.90
N SER A 128 22.19 4.51 5.88
CA SER A 128 21.74 4.92 4.54
C SER A 128 20.22 4.93 4.37
N ALA A 129 19.43 4.47 5.35
CA ALA A 129 17.96 4.46 5.30
C ALA A 129 17.37 5.86 5.53
N THR A 130 17.75 6.82 4.67
CA THR A 130 17.39 8.23 4.75
C THR A 130 16.35 8.64 3.72
N HIS A 131 15.92 7.70 2.87
CA HIS A 131 14.93 7.95 1.83
C HIS A 131 13.56 8.32 2.42
N SER A 132 12.82 9.09 1.65
CA SER A 132 11.55 9.67 2.04
C SER A 132 10.37 9.06 1.27
N ARG A 133 9.16 9.30 1.80
CA ARG A 133 7.89 8.93 1.14
C ARG A 133 7.79 9.57 -0.25
N PHE A 134 8.42 10.72 -0.48
CA PHE A 134 8.36 11.44 -1.76
C PHE A 134 8.85 10.60 -2.95
N GLU A 135 10.08 10.08 -2.88
CA GLU A 135 10.63 9.28 -3.99
C GLU A 135 9.93 7.92 -4.11
N HIS A 136 9.43 7.36 -3.00
CA HIS A 136 8.62 6.15 -3.01
C HIS A 136 7.31 6.37 -3.76
N SER A 137 6.53 7.40 -3.43
CA SER A 137 5.27 7.72 -4.11
C SER A 137 5.44 7.93 -5.62
N ILE A 138 6.51 8.59 -6.06
CA ILE A 138 6.82 8.74 -7.49
C ILE A 138 7.18 7.39 -8.14
N GLY A 139 7.93 6.54 -7.42
CA GLY A 139 8.26 5.19 -7.87
C GLY A 139 7.02 4.30 -8.01
N VAL A 140 6.07 4.36 -7.08
CA VAL A 140 4.79 3.64 -7.16
C VAL A 140 3.98 4.10 -8.36
N ALA A 141 3.87 5.41 -8.59
CA ALA A 141 3.22 5.96 -9.79
C ALA A 141 3.85 5.44 -11.09
N PHE A 142 5.18 5.37 -11.15
CA PHE A 142 5.90 4.82 -12.29
C PHE A 142 5.60 3.33 -12.52
N LEU A 143 5.64 2.51 -11.47
CA LEU A 143 5.37 1.08 -11.58
C LEU A 143 3.89 0.80 -11.94
N ALA A 144 2.97 1.59 -11.42
CA ALA A 144 1.55 1.55 -11.76
C ALA A 144 1.32 1.77 -13.27
N GLU A 145 1.89 2.85 -13.83
CA GLU A 145 1.83 3.11 -15.27
C GLU A 145 2.48 1.99 -16.08
N LYS A 146 3.69 1.54 -15.67
CA LYS A 146 4.44 0.50 -16.37
C LYS A 146 3.66 -0.82 -16.43
N MET A 147 2.97 -1.18 -15.34
CA MET A 147 2.12 -2.37 -15.28
C MET A 147 0.96 -2.27 -16.28
N LEU A 148 0.22 -1.15 -16.27
CA LEU A 148 -0.95 -0.99 -17.14
C LEU A 148 -0.56 -0.88 -18.61
N ARG A 149 0.48 -0.10 -18.95
CA ARG A 149 0.99 -0.04 -20.33
C ARG A 149 1.37 -1.42 -20.84
N ARG A 150 2.04 -2.22 -20.01
CA ARG A 150 2.37 -3.60 -20.36
C ARG A 150 1.13 -4.43 -20.66
N LEU A 151 0.06 -4.28 -19.87
CA LEU A 151 -1.22 -4.95 -20.12
C LEU A 151 -1.86 -4.47 -21.43
N CYS A 152 -1.86 -3.16 -21.71
CA CYS A 152 -2.35 -2.63 -22.98
C CYS A 152 -1.56 -3.19 -24.18
N ASP A 153 -0.25 -3.29 -24.08
CA ASP A 153 0.61 -3.80 -25.16
C ASP A 153 0.33 -5.28 -25.48
N VAL A 154 0.15 -6.10 -24.44
CA VAL A 154 0.00 -7.55 -24.58
C VAL A 154 -1.46 -8.01 -24.71
N GLN A 155 -2.41 -7.19 -24.28
CA GLN A 155 -3.85 -7.45 -24.34
C GLN A 155 -4.62 -6.16 -24.72
N PRO A 156 -4.52 -5.69 -25.98
CA PRO A 156 -5.16 -4.44 -26.42
C PRO A 156 -6.70 -4.43 -26.33
N TRP A 157 -7.31 -5.60 -26.18
CA TRP A 157 -8.76 -5.77 -26.03
C TRP A 157 -9.26 -5.53 -24.60
N LEU A 158 -8.37 -5.35 -23.62
CA LEU A 158 -8.80 -4.99 -22.26
C LEU A 158 -9.39 -3.59 -22.25
N PRO A 159 -10.43 -3.33 -21.43
CA PRO A 159 -11.05 -2.01 -21.33
C PRO A 159 -10.18 -1.08 -20.47
N ILE A 160 -8.96 -0.78 -20.94
CA ILE A 160 -8.02 0.14 -20.28
C ILE A 160 -7.86 1.36 -21.18
N SER A 161 -8.47 2.47 -20.78
CA SER A 161 -8.33 3.74 -21.47
C SER A 161 -7.06 4.50 -21.03
N PRO A 162 -6.57 5.46 -21.83
CA PRO A 162 -5.51 6.37 -21.39
C PRO A 162 -5.86 7.12 -20.08
N THR A 163 -7.15 7.44 -19.89
CA THR A 163 -7.66 8.03 -18.65
C THR A 163 -7.47 7.08 -17.46
N ASP A 164 -7.75 5.79 -17.61
CA ASP A 164 -7.53 4.80 -16.54
C ASP A 164 -6.06 4.71 -16.13
N VAL A 165 -5.15 4.76 -17.11
CA VAL A 165 -3.70 4.77 -16.84
C VAL A 165 -3.32 6.00 -16.02
N LEU A 166 -3.85 7.18 -16.37
CA LEU A 166 -3.61 8.41 -15.63
C LEU A 166 -4.20 8.35 -14.20
N CYS A 167 -5.44 7.87 -14.05
CA CYS A 167 -6.08 7.69 -12.74
C CYS A 167 -5.26 6.77 -11.82
N VAL A 168 -4.87 5.59 -12.32
CA VAL A 168 -4.11 4.63 -11.52
C VAL A 168 -2.72 5.16 -11.19
N LYS A 169 -2.11 5.95 -12.08
CA LYS A 169 -0.86 6.66 -11.80
C LYS A 169 -1.02 7.72 -10.71
N ILE A 170 -2.08 8.54 -10.75
CA ILE A 170 -2.38 9.54 -9.72
C ILE A 170 -2.67 8.86 -8.38
N ALA A 171 -3.41 7.76 -8.37
CA ALA A 171 -3.63 6.97 -7.16
C ALA A 171 -2.30 6.45 -6.58
N GLY A 172 -1.42 5.88 -7.41
CA GLY A 172 -0.09 5.46 -6.99
C GLY A 172 0.78 6.61 -6.47
N LEU A 173 0.65 7.80 -7.06
CA LEU A 173 1.33 9.01 -6.61
C LEU A 173 0.82 9.47 -5.24
N CYS A 174 -0.50 9.43 -5.02
CA CYS A 174 -1.14 10.04 -3.86
C CYS A 174 -1.43 9.07 -2.69
N HIS A 175 -1.18 7.76 -2.84
CA HIS A 175 -1.59 6.76 -1.84
C HIS A 175 -1.01 7.00 -0.44
N ASP A 176 0.15 7.66 -0.37
CA ASP A 176 0.95 7.85 0.84
C ASP A 176 0.90 9.28 1.41
N LEU A 177 0.06 10.16 0.85
CA LEU A 177 -0.10 11.55 1.30
C LEU A 177 -0.43 11.66 2.79
N GLY A 178 -1.23 10.71 3.30
CA GLY A 178 -1.75 10.69 4.66
C GLY A 178 -0.83 10.11 5.73
N HIS A 179 0.44 9.81 5.40
CA HIS A 179 1.38 9.43 6.45
C HIS A 179 1.73 10.61 7.35
N GLY A 180 1.83 10.36 8.66
CA GLY A 180 2.32 11.32 9.65
C GLY A 180 3.83 11.21 9.90
N PRO A 181 4.36 11.99 10.88
CA PRO A 181 5.78 11.99 11.23
C PRO A 181 6.26 10.59 11.60
N PHE A 182 7.40 10.19 11.03
CA PHE A 182 7.99 8.87 11.17
C PHE A 182 7.07 7.74 10.73
N SER A 183 6.18 8.01 9.76
CA SER A 183 5.34 6.99 9.12
C SER A 183 4.53 6.21 10.16
N HIS A 184 4.70 4.88 10.24
CA HIS A 184 4.00 3.96 11.14
C HIS A 184 4.19 4.21 12.64
N VAL A 185 5.10 5.10 13.02
CA VAL A 185 5.15 5.60 14.41
C VAL A 185 3.90 6.41 14.71
N TYR A 186 3.47 7.27 13.79
CA TYR A 186 2.33 8.16 13.99
C TYR A 186 1.00 7.42 13.93
N ASP A 187 0.69 6.75 12.81
CA ASP A 187 -0.58 6.03 12.61
C ASP A 187 -0.65 4.69 13.37
N GLY A 188 0.49 4.18 13.87
CA GLY A 188 0.56 2.99 14.70
C GLY A 188 0.74 3.31 16.19
N ILE A 189 2.01 3.44 16.62
CA ILE A 189 2.37 3.48 18.05
C ILE A 189 1.71 4.67 18.77
N PHE A 190 1.78 5.86 18.17
CA PHE A 190 1.29 7.10 18.78
C PHE A 190 -0.23 7.09 18.93
N MET A 191 -0.98 6.72 17.89
CA MET A 191 -2.43 6.56 17.99
C MET A 191 -2.82 5.47 19.01
N GLU A 192 -2.14 4.32 19.03
CA GLU A 192 -2.41 3.26 20.01
C GLU A 192 -2.17 3.74 21.45
N GLN A 193 -1.07 4.44 21.72
CA GLN A 193 -0.81 4.99 23.04
C GLN A 193 -1.80 6.09 23.46
N LEU A 194 -2.27 6.93 22.53
CA LEU A 194 -3.34 7.89 22.81
C LEU A 194 -4.64 7.20 23.22
N ARG A 195 -4.96 6.06 22.57
CA ARG A 195 -6.12 5.24 22.93
C ARG A 195 -5.98 4.65 24.33
N GLU A 196 -4.84 4.06 24.63
CA GLU A 196 -4.56 3.45 25.95
C GLU A 196 -4.62 4.48 27.08
N ARG A 197 -4.23 5.73 26.82
CA ARG A 197 -4.30 6.84 27.79
C ARG A 197 -5.69 7.48 27.92
N GLY A 198 -6.64 7.11 27.05
CA GLY A 198 -7.98 7.74 27.02
C GLY A 198 -7.97 9.17 26.49
N GLU A 199 -6.94 9.55 25.73
CA GLU A 199 -6.77 10.90 25.17
C GLU A 199 -7.21 11.01 23.70
N MET A 200 -7.55 9.87 23.09
CA MET A 200 -8.07 9.79 21.72
C MET A 200 -9.49 10.34 21.61
N LEU A 201 -9.73 11.18 20.61
CA LEU A 201 -11.07 11.66 20.28
C LEU A 201 -11.89 10.56 19.58
N PRO A 202 -13.21 10.43 19.83
CA PRO A 202 -14.04 9.43 19.16
C PRO A 202 -14.05 9.54 17.63
N SER A 203 -13.88 10.75 17.08
CA SER A 203 -13.80 10.98 15.63
C SER A 203 -12.50 10.49 14.99
N MET A 204 -11.48 10.19 15.81
CA MET A 204 -10.17 9.68 15.38
C MET A 204 -10.07 8.16 15.56
N ASP A 205 -11.03 7.53 16.23
CA ASP A 205 -11.00 6.09 16.43
C ASP A 205 -11.22 5.37 15.10
N GLY A 206 -10.25 4.54 14.70
CA GLY A 206 -10.23 3.89 13.39
C GLY A 206 -9.72 4.75 12.22
N TRP A 207 -9.16 5.94 12.49
CA TRP A 207 -8.44 6.70 11.46
C TRP A 207 -7.24 5.91 10.94
N THR A 208 -6.98 6.00 9.63
CA THR A 208 -5.83 5.37 8.97
C THR A 208 -5.14 6.36 8.05
N HIS A 209 -3.88 6.09 7.70
CA HIS A 209 -3.15 6.95 6.77
C HIS A 209 -3.79 6.94 5.38
N GLU A 210 -4.46 5.86 4.94
CA GLU A 210 -5.19 5.82 3.68
C GLU A 210 -6.36 6.82 3.69
N GLN A 211 -7.09 6.94 4.80
CA GLN A 211 -8.12 7.99 4.93
C GLN A 211 -7.48 9.38 4.94
N GLY A 212 -6.36 9.55 5.66
CA GLY A 212 -5.58 10.79 5.63
C GLY A 212 -5.10 11.17 4.22
N SER A 213 -4.79 10.19 3.36
CA SER A 213 -4.38 10.43 1.98
C SER A 213 -5.53 10.99 1.15
N LEU A 214 -6.76 10.51 1.36
CA LEU A 214 -7.96 11.06 0.71
C LEU A 214 -8.22 12.49 1.18
N ASP A 215 -8.20 12.72 2.49
CA ASP A 215 -8.49 14.03 3.07
C ASP A 215 -7.45 15.08 2.63
N LEU A 216 -6.18 14.69 2.59
CA LEU A 216 -5.10 15.57 2.14
C LEU A 216 -5.10 15.77 0.62
N LEU A 217 -5.53 14.77 -0.16
CA LEU A 217 -5.73 14.92 -1.61
C LEU A 217 -6.87 15.90 -1.91
N ASP A 218 -8.01 15.76 -1.23
CA ASP A 218 -9.15 16.69 -1.34
C ASP A 218 -8.67 18.14 -1.02
N HIS A 219 -7.90 18.31 0.07
CA HIS A 219 -7.34 19.61 0.44
C HIS A 219 -6.29 20.13 -0.56
N LEU A 220 -5.43 19.27 -1.09
CA LEU A 220 -4.41 19.60 -2.10
C LEU A 220 -5.07 20.16 -3.36
N LEU A 221 -6.07 19.47 -3.91
CA LEU A 221 -6.76 19.90 -5.12
C LEU A 221 -7.47 21.24 -4.89
N TYR A 222 -8.18 21.37 -3.77
CA TYR A 222 -8.91 22.60 -3.43
C TYR A 222 -7.99 23.81 -3.22
N SER A 223 -6.96 23.68 -2.36
CA SER A 223 -6.10 24.80 -1.97
C SER A 223 -5.21 25.31 -3.12
N ASN A 224 -4.81 24.43 -4.02
CA ASN A 224 -3.97 24.77 -5.17
C ASN A 224 -4.78 25.06 -6.45
N ARG A 225 -6.12 25.00 -6.37
CA ARG A 225 -7.03 25.23 -7.51
C ARG A 225 -6.72 24.32 -8.71
N ILE A 226 -6.42 23.05 -8.43
CA ILE A 226 -6.18 22.05 -9.47
C ILE A 226 -7.54 21.49 -9.89
N ASP A 227 -8.00 21.88 -11.07
CA ASP A 227 -9.22 21.34 -11.67
C ASP A 227 -8.87 20.11 -12.51
N LEU A 228 -9.35 18.94 -12.07
CA LEU A 228 -9.13 17.68 -12.77
C LEU A 228 -9.82 17.66 -14.15
N SER A 229 -10.90 18.43 -14.34
CA SER A 229 -11.64 18.48 -15.61
C SER A 229 -10.86 19.18 -16.73
N GLU A 230 -10.00 20.14 -16.40
CA GLU A 230 -9.06 20.77 -17.34
C GLU A 230 -8.05 19.77 -17.91
N HIS A 231 -7.85 18.65 -17.21
CA HIS A 231 -6.99 17.54 -17.62
C HIS A 231 -7.77 16.34 -18.18
N GLY A 232 -9.06 16.50 -18.45
CA GLY A 232 -9.91 15.46 -19.06
C GLY A 232 -10.36 14.37 -18.09
N LEU A 233 -10.29 14.62 -16.78
CA LEU A 233 -10.82 13.72 -15.75
C LEU A 233 -12.20 14.19 -15.28
N THR A 234 -13.09 13.24 -15.08
CA THR A 234 -14.46 13.45 -14.62
C THR A 234 -14.61 13.11 -13.13
N ASP A 235 -15.76 13.43 -12.53
CA ASP A 235 -16.04 13.08 -11.13
C ASP A 235 -15.92 11.57 -10.86
N ILE A 236 -16.32 10.72 -11.82
CA ILE A 236 -16.23 9.27 -11.67
C ILE A 236 -14.77 8.78 -11.70
N ASP A 237 -13.89 9.50 -12.40
CA ASP A 237 -12.46 9.24 -12.40
C ASP A 237 -11.84 9.60 -11.04
N TYR A 238 -12.32 10.68 -10.42
CA TYR A 238 -11.88 11.04 -9.08
C TYR A 238 -12.35 10.03 -8.03
N VAL A 239 -13.59 9.54 -8.13
CA VAL A 239 -14.08 8.43 -7.31
C VAL A 239 -13.17 7.21 -7.46
N PHE A 240 -12.82 6.85 -8.69
CA PHE A 240 -11.92 5.74 -8.98
C PHE A 240 -10.54 5.90 -8.32
N ILE A 241 -9.92 7.09 -8.42
CA ILE A 241 -8.64 7.42 -7.78
C ILE A 241 -8.71 7.20 -6.26
N ARG A 242 -9.77 7.69 -5.61
CA ARG A 242 -9.93 7.58 -4.15
C ARG A 242 -10.15 6.13 -3.71
N GLU A 243 -10.93 5.35 -4.46
CA GLU A 243 -11.14 3.93 -4.20
C GLU A 243 -9.84 3.10 -4.35
N LEU A 244 -8.99 3.45 -5.33
CA LEU A 244 -7.68 2.83 -5.52
C LEU A 244 -6.73 3.07 -4.35
N ILE A 245 -6.72 4.29 -3.80
CA ILE A 245 -5.91 4.65 -2.64
C ILE A 245 -6.41 3.89 -1.40
N LEU A 246 -7.73 3.92 -1.18
CA LEU A 246 -8.35 3.31 -0.01
C LEU A 246 -8.32 1.77 -0.04
N GLY A 247 -8.27 1.16 -1.22
CA GLY A 247 -8.29 -0.30 -1.41
C GLY A 247 -9.66 -0.97 -1.15
N ARG A 248 -10.72 -0.15 -1.10
CA ARG A 248 -12.13 -0.55 -0.89
C ARG A 248 -13.09 0.51 -1.44
N PRO A 249 -14.38 0.18 -1.64
CA PRO A 249 -15.39 1.16 -2.02
C PRO A 249 -15.49 2.32 -1.02
N LEU A 250 -15.75 3.53 -1.52
CA LEU A 250 -15.94 4.72 -0.66
C LEU A 250 -17.22 4.64 0.18
N SER A 251 -18.26 3.99 -0.37
CA SER A 251 -19.54 3.80 0.31
C SER A 251 -20.20 2.50 -0.14
N GLY A 252 -20.81 1.79 0.82
CA GLY A 252 -21.44 0.50 0.57
C GLY A 252 -20.42 -0.61 0.30
N ASP A 253 -20.86 -1.64 -0.42
CA ASP A 253 -20.09 -2.85 -0.69
C ASP A 253 -19.58 -2.95 -2.14
N THR A 254 -19.84 -1.94 -2.97
CA THR A 254 -19.57 -1.98 -4.42
C THR A 254 -18.75 -0.77 -4.88
N TYR A 255 -17.71 -1.03 -5.67
CA TYR A 255 -16.92 0.02 -6.31
C TYR A 255 -17.77 0.81 -7.30
N GLN A 256 -17.59 2.13 -7.32
CA GLN A 256 -18.35 3.04 -8.17
C GLN A 256 -17.53 3.53 -9.36
N GLY A 257 -16.22 3.73 -9.19
CA GLY A 257 -15.37 4.33 -10.22
C GLY A 257 -15.26 3.47 -11.49
N ARG A 258 -14.98 2.18 -11.32
CA ARG A 258 -14.81 1.18 -12.40
C ARG A 258 -15.36 -0.20 -12.01
N PRO A 259 -16.69 -0.34 -11.78
CA PRO A 259 -17.29 -1.61 -11.32
C PRO A 259 -17.03 -2.77 -12.28
N ASP A 260 -16.96 -2.51 -13.58
CA ASP A 260 -16.76 -3.54 -14.61
C ASP A 260 -15.29 -3.91 -14.85
N ALA A 261 -14.34 -3.18 -14.25
CA ALA A 261 -12.89 -3.37 -14.44
C ALA A 261 -12.17 -3.58 -13.10
N MET A 262 -12.68 -4.52 -12.31
CA MET A 262 -12.21 -4.83 -10.96
C MET A 262 -10.69 -5.13 -10.85
N PHE A 263 -10.08 -5.66 -11.92
CA PHE A 263 -8.64 -5.92 -11.96
C PHE A 263 -7.79 -4.65 -11.82
N LEU A 264 -8.32 -3.47 -12.13
CA LEU A 264 -7.59 -2.21 -11.95
C LEU A 264 -7.36 -1.88 -10.47
N TYR A 265 -8.29 -2.26 -9.58
CA TYR A 265 -8.15 -2.08 -8.14
C TYR A 265 -7.06 -2.97 -7.51
N GLN A 266 -6.48 -3.90 -8.28
CA GLN A 266 -5.40 -4.77 -7.84
C GLN A 266 -4.00 -4.15 -8.05
N VAL A 267 -3.92 -2.94 -8.62
CA VAL A 267 -2.64 -2.32 -9.01
C VAL A 267 -1.97 -1.58 -7.85
N VAL A 268 -2.67 -0.66 -7.18
CA VAL A 268 -2.09 0.25 -6.18
C VAL A 268 -2.21 -0.29 -4.76
N ASN A 269 -3.41 -0.70 -4.35
CA ASN A 269 -3.68 -1.27 -3.02
C ASN A 269 -4.49 -2.55 -3.17
N ASN A 270 -3.80 -3.70 -3.23
CA ASN A 270 -4.44 -4.97 -3.55
C ASN A 270 -4.87 -5.72 -2.28
N SER A 271 -6.09 -5.45 -1.83
CA SER A 271 -6.67 -6.14 -0.66
C SER A 271 -6.99 -7.64 -0.91
N VAL A 272 -7.06 -8.07 -2.16
CA VAL A 272 -7.39 -9.46 -2.54
C VAL A 272 -6.18 -10.39 -2.40
N THR A 273 -5.08 -10.05 -3.07
CA THR A 273 -3.87 -10.88 -3.10
C THR A 273 -2.77 -10.36 -2.19
N GLY A 274 -2.78 -9.08 -1.84
CA GLY A 274 -1.69 -8.43 -1.12
C GLY A 274 -0.47 -8.16 -2.00
N LEU A 275 -0.54 -8.33 -3.32
CA LEU A 275 0.51 -7.97 -4.28
C LEU A 275 0.07 -6.76 -5.12
N ASP A 276 0.77 -5.64 -4.93
CA ASP A 276 0.55 -4.36 -5.61
C ASP A 276 1.90 -3.70 -5.91
N VAL A 277 1.86 -2.63 -6.71
CA VAL A 277 3.07 -1.89 -7.11
C VAL A 277 3.71 -1.10 -5.97
N ASP A 278 2.95 -0.76 -4.93
CA ASP A 278 3.47 -0.19 -3.68
C ASP A 278 4.56 -1.11 -3.09
N LYS A 279 4.21 -2.38 -2.88
CA LYS A 279 5.13 -3.40 -2.37
C LYS A 279 6.35 -3.59 -3.24
N LEU A 280 6.15 -3.63 -4.55
CA LEU A 280 7.24 -3.81 -5.49
C LEU A 280 8.24 -2.65 -5.44
N ASP A 281 7.76 -1.40 -5.31
CA ASP A 281 8.66 -0.24 -5.14
C ASP A 281 9.43 -0.34 -3.83
N TYR A 282 8.73 -0.46 -2.69
CA TYR A 282 9.42 -0.38 -1.40
C TYR A 282 10.36 -1.57 -1.17
N PHE A 283 10.09 -2.77 -1.70
CA PHE A 283 11.07 -3.86 -1.62
C PHE A 283 12.39 -3.51 -2.29
N MET A 284 12.35 -2.92 -3.49
CA MET A 284 13.56 -2.54 -4.21
C MET A 284 14.24 -1.35 -3.54
N ARG A 285 13.47 -0.34 -3.16
CA ARG A 285 13.96 0.89 -2.54
C ARG A 285 14.55 0.61 -1.17
N ASP A 286 13.81 -0.04 -0.29
CA ASP A 286 14.28 -0.32 1.07
C ASP A 286 15.49 -1.24 1.06
N ALA A 287 15.54 -2.25 0.19
CA ALA A 287 16.72 -3.09 0.03
C ALA A 287 17.96 -2.27 -0.39
N LEU A 288 17.80 -1.36 -1.35
CA LEU A 288 18.87 -0.46 -1.79
C LEU A 288 19.40 0.41 -0.65
N TYR A 289 18.51 1.09 0.08
CA TYR A 289 18.89 2.07 1.11
C TYR A 289 19.29 1.43 2.46
N THR A 290 18.88 0.19 2.73
CA THR A 290 19.26 -0.53 3.96
C THR A 290 20.45 -1.47 3.75
N GLY A 291 20.79 -1.79 2.51
CA GLY A 291 21.76 -2.83 2.17
C GLY A 291 21.25 -4.26 2.40
N ALA A 292 19.95 -4.43 2.64
CA ALA A 292 19.33 -5.75 2.72
C ALA A 292 19.46 -6.47 1.36
N LYS A 293 19.83 -7.75 1.39
CA LYS A 293 20.05 -8.57 0.18
C LYS A 293 18.77 -9.25 -0.32
N SER A 294 17.64 -9.03 0.35
CA SER A 294 16.34 -9.57 -0.05
C SER A 294 15.83 -8.81 -1.26
N SER A 295 15.57 -9.51 -2.36
CA SER A 295 15.09 -8.91 -3.60
C SER A 295 14.14 -9.82 -4.36
N CYS A 296 13.17 -9.22 -5.03
CA CYS A 296 12.29 -9.88 -5.99
C CYS A 296 12.51 -9.29 -7.39
N ASP A 297 12.26 -10.09 -8.44
CA ASP A 297 12.40 -9.63 -9.81
C ASP A 297 11.13 -8.90 -10.26
N THR A 298 11.03 -7.63 -9.87
CA THR A 298 9.90 -6.76 -10.22
C THR A 298 9.70 -6.67 -11.73
N HIS A 299 10.78 -6.63 -12.51
CA HIS A 299 10.69 -6.54 -13.97
C HIS A 299 10.00 -7.79 -14.57
N LEU A 300 10.39 -8.98 -14.11
CA LEU A 300 9.76 -10.23 -14.50
C LEU A 300 8.26 -10.23 -14.15
N LEU A 301 7.91 -9.86 -12.92
CA LEU A 301 6.52 -9.87 -12.45
C LEU A 301 5.63 -8.92 -13.26
N LEU A 302 6.11 -7.71 -13.54
CA LEU A 302 5.40 -6.73 -14.37
C LEU A 302 5.30 -7.18 -15.83
N SER A 303 6.34 -7.81 -16.38
CA SER A 303 6.33 -8.25 -17.79
C SER A 303 5.38 -9.44 -18.04
N ALA A 304 5.16 -10.27 -17.00
CA ALA A 304 4.46 -11.54 -17.07
C ALA A 304 2.98 -11.47 -16.68
N VAL A 305 2.55 -10.40 -16.01
CA VAL A 305 1.15 -10.24 -15.59
C VAL A 305 0.20 -10.23 -16.79
N ARG A 306 -0.96 -10.87 -16.64
CA ARG A 306 -2.07 -10.89 -17.60
C ARG A 306 -3.38 -10.70 -16.86
N VAL A 307 -4.43 -10.34 -17.59
CA VAL A 307 -5.80 -10.29 -17.08
C VAL A 307 -6.64 -11.30 -17.83
N LEU A 308 -7.17 -12.29 -17.12
CA LEU A 308 -8.00 -13.35 -17.70
C LEU A 308 -9.26 -13.55 -16.85
N PRO A 309 -10.36 -14.05 -17.44
CA PRO A 309 -11.53 -14.44 -16.67
C PRO A 309 -11.16 -15.55 -15.67
N ASP A 310 -11.55 -15.38 -14.42
CA ASP A 310 -11.47 -16.45 -13.42
C ASP A 310 -12.44 -17.56 -13.80
N ARG A 311 -11.96 -18.81 -13.85
CA ARG A 311 -12.83 -19.94 -14.21
C ARG A 311 -13.98 -20.20 -13.24
N THR A 312 -13.90 -19.64 -12.04
CA THR A 312 -14.84 -19.84 -10.94
C THR A 312 -15.86 -18.72 -10.88
N THR A 313 -15.40 -17.47 -10.95
CA THR A 313 -16.30 -16.29 -10.83
C THR A 313 -16.71 -15.72 -12.18
N GLY A 314 -15.91 -15.94 -13.23
CA GLY A 314 -16.07 -15.31 -14.54
C GLY A 314 -15.47 -13.90 -14.63
N ASP A 315 -15.09 -13.30 -13.51
CA ASP A 315 -14.58 -11.92 -13.46
C ASP A 315 -13.16 -11.84 -13.99
N LEU A 316 -12.83 -10.71 -14.63
CA LEU A 316 -11.47 -10.41 -15.04
C LEU A 316 -10.58 -10.19 -13.81
N SER A 317 -9.50 -10.98 -13.70
CA SER A 317 -8.56 -10.92 -12.59
C SER A 317 -7.11 -10.89 -13.08
N MET A 318 -6.23 -10.21 -12.33
CA MET A 318 -4.80 -10.25 -12.61
C MET A 318 -4.25 -11.64 -12.29
N CYS A 319 -3.43 -12.18 -13.19
CA CYS A 319 -2.89 -13.51 -13.11
C CYS A 319 -1.48 -13.60 -13.69
N TRP A 320 -0.74 -14.64 -13.27
CA TRP A 320 0.64 -14.88 -13.69
C TRP A 320 0.80 -16.29 -14.28
N PRO A 321 1.85 -16.56 -15.08
CA PRO A 321 2.17 -17.91 -15.50
C PRO A 321 2.39 -18.82 -14.28
N GLU A 322 1.84 -20.03 -14.28
CA GLU A 322 1.99 -20.98 -13.16
C GLU A 322 3.45 -21.29 -12.79
N LYS A 323 4.35 -21.26 -13.79
CA LYS A 323 5.81 -21.42 -13.59
C LYS A 323 6.44 -20.32 -12.71
N LEU A 324 5.75 -19.21 -12.46
CA LEU A 324 6.22 -18.11 -11.61
C LEU A 324 5.70 -18.19 -10.17
N ALA A 325 5.03 -19.27 -9.78
CA ALA A 325 4.54 -19.45 -8.40
C ALA A 325 5.64 -19.27 -7.35
N GLU A 326 6.83 -19.84 -7.59
CA GLU A 326 7.97 -19.67 -6.67
C GLU A 326 8.47 -18.21 -6.63
N GLN A 327 8.49 -17.52 -7.76
CA GLN A 327 8.89 -16.11 -7.81
C GLN A 327 7.90 -15.21 -7.07
N LEU A 328 6.60 -15.51 -7.17
CA LEU A 328 5.57 -14.82 -6.41
C LEU A 328 5.67 -15.11 -4.91
N LEU A 329 5.93 -16.36 -4.51
CA LEU A 329 6.21 -16.68 -3.11
C LEU A 329 7.45 -15.95 -2.59
N LYS A 330 8.48 -15.77 -3.43
CA LYS A 330 9.68 -14.99 -3.10
C LYS A 330 9.36 -13.53 -2.78
N VAL A 331 8.34 -12.92 -3.40
CA VAL A 331 7.88 -11.57 -3.05
C VAL A 331 7.43 -11.50 -1.60
N PHE A 332 6.56 -12.43 -1.20
CA PHE A 332 6.05 -12.48 0.17
C PHE A 332 7.13 -12.91 1.19
N ARG A 333 8.09 -13.73 0.77
CA ARG A 333 9.29 -14.03 1.57
C ARG A 333 10.17 -12.79 1.75
N THR A 334 10.39 -12.01 0.69
CA THR A 334 11.14 -10.74 0.75
C THR A 334 10.50 -9.78 1.75
N ARG A 335 9.17 -9.66 1.73
CA ARG A 335 8.42 -8.90 2.76
C ARG A 335 8.74 -9.39 4.17
N PHE A 336 8.60 -10.70 4.39
CA PHE A 336 8.83 -11.31 5.70
C PHE A 336 10.26 -11.06 6.20
N GLU A 337 11.26 -11.20 5.32
CA GLU A 337 12.68 -10.95 5.62
C GLU A 337 12.94 -9.47 5.95
N LEU A 338 12.40 -8.52 5.17
CA LEU A 338 12.55 -7.10 5.42
C LEU A 338 11.88 -6.67 6.73
N HIS A 339 10.71 -7.22 7.06
CA HIS A 339 10.08 -6.96 8.35
C HIS A 339 10.94 -7.44 9.53
N GLN A 340 11.50 -8.66 9.44
CA GLN A 340 12.33 -9.19 10.51
C GLN A 340 13.66 -8.45 10.66
N ALA A 341 14.34 -8.20 9.54
CA ALA A 341 15.66 -7.60 9.54
C ALA A 341 15.58 -6.12 9.84
N VAL A 342 14.74 -5.38 9.11
CA VAL A 342 14.76 -3.91 9.06
C VAL A 342 13.62 -3.30 9.89
N TYR A 343 12.37 -3.50 9.48
CA TYR A 343 11.25 -2.70 10.00
C TYR A 343 10.96 -2.95 11.48
N GLN A 344 11.20 -4.17 11.95
CA GLN A 344 11.00 -4.54 13.35
C GLN A 344 12.33 -4.71 14.08
N HIS A 345 13.41 -4.12 13.58
CA HIS A 345 14.68 -4.16 14.27
C HIS A 345 14.56 -3.55 15.67
N LYS A 346 14.97 -4.30 16.70
CA LYS A 346 14.76 -3.94 18.11
C LYS A 346 15.25 -2.53 18.47
N VAL A 347 16.36 -2.07 17.89
CA VAL A 347 16.90 -0.73 18.17
C VAL A 347 16.06 0.35 17.48
N SER A 348 15.61 0.12 16.24
CA SER A 348 14.71 1.06 15.54
C SER A 348 13.42 1.20 16.34
N ARG A 349 12.81 0.08 16.73
CA ARG A 349 11.60 0.03 17.58
C ARG A 349 11.79 0.77 18.91
N ALA A 350 12.94 0.61 19.57
CA ALA A 350 13.25 1.34 20.79
C ALA A 350 13.29 2.86 20.57
N VAL A 351 13.89 3.33 19.48
CA VAL A 351 13.89 4.76 19.13
C VAL A 351 12.48 5.24 18.78
N GLU A 352 11.69 4.45 18.05
CA GLU A 352 10.31 4.79 17.72
C GLU A 352 9.42 4.95 18.97
N TYR A 353 9.60 4.10 19.98
CA TYR A 353 8.94 4.28 21.27
C TYR A 353 9.38 5.57 21.98
N MET A 354 10.67 5.92 21.91
CA MET A 354 11.16 7.19 22.48
C MET A 354 10.61 8.40 21.73
N ILE A 355 10.54 8.35 20.39
CA ILE A 355 9.92 9.41 19.57
C ILE A 355 8.46 9.55 19.95
N CYS A 356 7.71 8.45 20.06
CA CYS A 356 6.32 8.45 20.48
C CYS A 356 6.15 9.09 21.87
N ASP A 357 6.94 8.67 22.86
CA ASP A 357 6.88 9.24 24.21
C ASP A 357 7.21 10.74 24.20
N ALA A 358 8.18 11.19 23.39
CA ALA A 358 8.49 12.60 23.22
C ALA A 358 7.32 13.39 22.58
N LEU A 359 6.67 12.84 21.56
CA LEU A 359 5.50 13.46 20.92
C LEU A 359 4.31 13.57 21.89
N LEU A 360 4.07 12.53 22.69
CA LEU A 360 2.99 12.52 23.70
C LEU A 360 3.23 13.57 24.79
N GLU A 361 4.47 13.69 25.30
CA GLU A 361 4.82 14.74 26.28
C GLU A 361 4.68 16.17 25.68
N ALA A 362 4.83 16.31 24.36
CA ALA A 362 4.69 17.59 23.67
C ALA A 362 3.25 17.90 23.23
N ASP A 363 2.35 16.92 23.10
CA ASP A 363 1.06 17.06 22.41
C ASP A 363 0.19 18.21 22.90
N ALA A 364 0.05 18.35 24.23
CA ALA A 364 -0.79 19.37 24.82
C ALA A 364 -0.21 20.79 24.70
N LEU A 365 1.11 20.89 24.52
CA LEU A 365 1.88 22.13 24.60
C LEU A 365 2.26 22.67 23.21
N PHE A 366 2.64 21.77 22.31
CA PHE A 366 3.07 22.10 20.95
C PHE A 366 1.85 22.14 20.02
N LYS A 367 1.57 23.32 19.47
CA LYS A 367 0.43 23.55 18.57
C LYS A 367 0.92 24.05 17.22
N MET A 368 0.42 23.45 16.14
CA MET A 368 0.64 23.87 14.76
C MET A 368 -0.66 24.47 14.25
N LYS A 369 -0.64 25.74 13.82
CA LYS A 369 -1.86 26.50 13.48
C LYS A 369 -2.97 26.41 14.55
N GLY A 370 -2.59 26.32 15.83
CA GLY A 370 -3.54 26.19 16.94
C GLY A 370 -4.02 24.77 17.24
N THR A 371 -3.66 23.79 16.40
CA THR A 371 -4.05 22.38 16.52
C THR A 371 -2.93 21.54 17.15
N ARG A 372 -3.31 20.58 18.01
CA ARG A 372 -2.38 19.65 18.68
C ARG A 372 -1.85 18.60 17.71
N ILE A 373 -0.74 17.95 18.04
CA ILE A 373 -0.12 16.87 17.25
C ILE A 373 -1.13 15.72 17.02
N SER A 374 -1.86 15.34 18.06
CA SER A 374 -2.89 14.29 18.09
C SER A 374 -4.14 14.61 17.29
N ARG A 375 -4.39 15.90 17.02
CA ARG A 375 -5.61 16.38 16.36
C ARG A 375 -5.37 16.92 14.97
N ALA A 376 -4.12 16.98 14.53
CA ALA A 376 -3.74 17.47 13.21
C ALA A 376 -4.50 16.77 12.07
N PRO A 377 -4.80 15.45 12.08
CA PRO A 377 -5.55 14.81 10.99
C PRO A 377 -7.00 15.29 10.85
N LEU A 378 -7.54 16.04 11.82
CA LEU A 378 -8.87 16.66 11.71
C LEU A 378 -8.82 18.06 11.06
N ASP A 379 -7.62 18.58 10.81
CA ASP A 379 -7.36 19.92 10.31
C ASP A 379 -6.24 19.84 9.26
N MET A 380 -6.62 19.67 7.99
CA MET A 380 -5.67 19.51 6.88
C MET A 380 -4.73 20.70 6.75
N ASP A 381 -5.16 21.88 7.20
CA ASP A 381 -4.35 23.08 7.21
C ASP A 381 -3.14 22.96 8.15
N ALA A 382 -3.34 22.31 9.31
CA ALA A 382 -2.28 21.93 10.23
C ALA A 382 -1.55 20.66 9.79
N TYR A 383 -2.27 19.67 9.26
CA TYR A 383 -1.73 18.37 8.88
C TYR A 383 -0.67 18.46 7.78
N GLN A 384 -0.87 19.34 6.79
CA GLN A 384 0.12 19.60 5.73
C GLN A 384 1.45 20.16 6.23
N LEU A 385 1.52 20.65 7.49
CA LEU A 385 2.75 21.13 8.11
C LEU A 385 3.39 20.09 9.04
N LEU A 386 2.68 19.02 9.35
CA LEU A 386 3.11 18.02 10.31
C LEU A 386 4.01 16.98 9.63
N ASP A 387 5.32 17.05 9.82
CA ASP A 387 6.29 16.08 9.31
C ASP A 387 7.42 15.80 10.32
N ASP A 388 8.48 15.08 9.94
CA ASP A 388 9.54 14.65 10.87
C ASP A 388 10.30 15.84 11.50
N ARG A 389 10.24 17.03 10.89
CA ARG A 389 10.86 18.26 11.43
C ARG A 389 10.24 18.69 12.75
N ILE A 390 9.08 18.14 13.13
CA ILE A 390 8.47 18.35 14.44
C ILE A 390 9.43 18.09 15.60
N LEU A 391 10.33 17.09 15.48
CA LEU A 391 11.31 16.84 16.53
C LEU A 391 12.29 18.01 16.67
N SER A 392 12.81 18.52 15.57
CA SER A 392 13.69 19.71 15.58
C SER A 392 12.98 20.94 16.12
N HIS A 393 11.69 21.12 15.82
CA HIS A 393 10.90 22.21 16.40
C HIS A 393 10.75 22.08 17.93
N ILE A 394 10.56 20.87 18.45
CA ILE A 394 10.51 20.61 19.89
C ILE A 394 11.89 20.83 20.52
N GLU A 395 12.96 20.33 19.91
CA GLU A 395 14.35 20.48 20.38
C GLU A 395 14.78 21.94 20.49
N CYS A 396 14.45 22.76 19.49
CA CYS A 396 14.82 24.18 19.45
C CYS A 396 13.88 25.10 20.24
N SER A 397 12.77 24.58 20.78
CA SER A 397 11.82 25.40 21.54
C SER A 397 12.43 25.90 22.85
N THR A 398 12.18 27.16 23.19
CA THR A 398 12.60 27.76 24.47
C THR A 398 11.57 27.59 25.58
N ASP A 399 10.43 26.94 25.31
CA ASP A 399 9.38 26.73 26.31
C ASP A 399 9.82 25.69 27.35
N PRO A 400 10.00 26.08 28.63
CA PRO A 400 10.47 25.17 29.67
C PRO A 400 9.50 24.00 29.93
N ARG A 401 8.22 24.13 29.53
CA ARG A 401 7.23 23.06 29.68
C ARG A 401 7.53 21.85 28.78
N LEU A 402 8.28 22.04 27.69
CA LEU A 402 8.71 20.97 26.79
C LEU A 402 9.96 20.21 27.29
N ALA A 403 10.50 20.57 28.46
CA ALA A 403 11.75 20.00 28.98
C ALA A 403 11.73 18.46 29.08
N LYS A 404 10.57 17.84 29.37
CA LYS A 404 10.43 16.37 29.41
C LYS A 404 10.61 15.75 28.02
N SER A 405 9.91 16.28 27.02
CA SER A 405 10.03 15.85 25.63
C SER A 405 11.46 16.05 25.12
N GLN A 406 12.03 17.23 25.36
CA GLN A 406 13.42 17.56 25.00
C GLN A 406 14.44 16.64 25.68
N ALA A 407 14.23 16.23 26.93
CA ALA A 407 15.09 15.28 27.61
C ALA A 407 15.08 13.90 26.93
N ILE A 408 13.92 13.45 26.43
CA ILE A 408 13.83 12.19 25.67
C ILE A 408 14.57 12.32 24.34
N LEU A 409 14.40 13.43 23.62
CA LEU A 409 15.09 13.68 22.35
C LEU A 409 16.62 13.74 22.53
N ARG A 410 17.11 14.40 23.59
CA ARG A 410 18.55 14.37 23.95
C ARG A 410 19.06 12.95 24.15
N ARG A 411 18.30 12.08 24.82
CA ARG A 411 18.67 10.67 25.00
C ARG A 411 18.73 9.90 23.67
N ILE A 412 17.89 10.22 22.68
CA ILE A 412 17.97 9.61 21.35
C ILE A 412 19.31 9.98 20.68
N SER A 413 19.73 11.24 20.82
CA SER A 413 20.97 11.77 20.25
C SER A 413 22.22 11.23 20.94
N GLU A 414 22.22 11.19 22.28
CA GLU A 414 23.34 10.70 23.10
C GLU A 414 23.44 9.17 23.16
N LYS A 415 22.42 8.46 22.64
CA LYS A 415 22.30 6.99 22.60
C LYS A 415 22.03 6.21 23.92
N PRO A 416 21.66 6.78 25.09
CA PRO A 416 21.02 6.00 26.16
C PRO A 416 19.56 5.65 25.81
N LEU A 417 19.41 4.80 24.80
CA LEU A 417 18.14 4.36 24.23
C LEU A 417 17.37 3.44 25.17
N TYR A 418 16.07 3.27 24.90
CA TYR A 418 15.28 2.20 25.52
C TYR A 418 15.88 0.84 25.17
N LYS A 419 15.82 -0.09 26.12
CA LYS A 419 16.49 -1.39 25.99
C LYS A 419 15.47 -2.50 25.76
N CYS A 420 15.62 -3.21 24.65
CA CYS A 420 14.94 -4.49 24.46
C CYS A 420 15.57 -5.50 25.42
N ILE A 421 14.72 -6.21 26.16
CA ILE A 421 15.12 -7.21 27.17
C ILE A 421 15.21 -8.60 26.55
N GLY A 422 14.23 -8.91 25.70
CA GLY A 422 14.11 -10.22 25.08
C GLY A 422 12.79 -10.37 24.36
N LYS A 423 12.67 -11.48 23.64
CA LYS A 423 11.44 -11.89 22.96
C LYS A 423 11.00 -13.28 23.40
N THR A 424 9.71 -13.50 23.55
CA THR A 424 9.12 -14.82 23.84
C THR A 424 7.91 -15.08 22.97
N GLN A 425 7.58 -16.34 22.71
CA GLN A 425 6.37 -16.69 21.97
C GLN A 425 5.16 -16.59 22.89
N ILE A 426 4.03 -16.13 22.34
CA ILE A 426 2.77 -16.09 23.08
C ILE A 426 2.00 -17.40 22.87
N THR A 427 1.71 -18.12 23.96
CA THR A 427 0.95 -19.36 23.87
C THR A 427 -0.55 -19.08 23.85
N THR A 428 -1.36 -20.09 23.50
CA THR A 428 -2.82 -20.01 23.51
C THR A 428 -3.38 -19.56 24.86
N HIS A 429 -2.69 -19.83 25.97
CA HIS A 429 -3.10 -19.43 27.32
C HIS A 429 -3.10 -17.90 27.51
N SER A 430 -2.10 -17.22 26.95
CA SER A 430 -1.92 -15.78 27.13
C SER A 430 -2.46 -14.94 25.96
N GLN A 431 -2.80 -15.56 24.83
CA GLN A 431 -3.24 -14.86 23.61
C GLN A 431 -4.51 -14.01 23.81
N THR A 432 -5.41 -14.43 24.70
CA THR A 432 -6.69 -13.76 24.95
C THR A 432 -6.56 -12.53 25.87
N LYS A 433 -5.48 -12.41 26.63
CA LYS A 433 -5.26 -11.32 27.59
C LYS A 433 -4.99 -9.99 26.88
N SER A 434 -5.15 -8.87 27.57
CA SER A 434 -4.78 -7.54 27.03
C SER A 434 -3.30 -7.23 27.27
N ILE A 435 -2.70 -6.31 26.48
CA ILE A 435 -1.32 -5.85 26.72
C ILE A 435 -1.14 -5.27 28.14
N PRO A 436 -2.05 -4.41 28.65
CA PRO A 436 -1.97 -3.92 30.02
C PRO A 436 -1.96 -5.03 31.06
N GLU A 437 -2.84 -6.04 30.95
CA GLU A 437 -2.87 -7.19 31.87
C GLU A 437 -1.52 -7.92 31.89
N LEU A 438 -1.00 -8.24 30.70
CA LEU A 438 0.29 -8.93 30.56
C LEU A 438 1.45 -8.13 31.17
N LYS A 439 1.45 -6.80 31.00
CA LYS A 439 2.45 -5.92 31.63
C LYS A 439 2.39 -6.01 33.16
N HIS A 440 1.20 -6.00 33.76
CA HIS A 440 1.03 -6.12 35.21
C HIS A 440 1.47 -7.49 35.72
N GLU A 441 1.15 -8.57 34.98
CA GLU A 441 1.61 -9.91 35.33
C GLU A 441 3.14 -10.00 35.33
N ILE A 442 3.79 -9.53 34.26
CA ILE A 442 5.27 -9.53 34.16
C ILE A 442 5.87 -8.72 35.31
N ALA A 443 5.34 -7.52 35.58
CA ALA A 443 5.85 -6.65 36.64
C ALA A 443 5.78 -7.30 38.03
N ALA A 444 4.77 -8.13 38.29
CA ALA A 444 4.54 -8.81 39.57
C ALA A 444 5.39 -10.08 39.77
N MET A 445 6.14 -10.57 38.77
CA MET A 445 6.97 -11.78 38.88
C MET A 445 8.23 -11.61 39.75
N VAL A 446 8.54 -10.37 40.15
CA VAL A 446 9.73 -10.00 40.93
C VAL A 446 9.32 -9.21 42.17
N SER A 447 10.17 -9.25 43.20
CA SER A 447 9.99 -8.50 44.44
C SER A 447 11.22 -7.63 44.70
N PRO A 448 11.07 -6.30 44.84
CA PRO A 448 9.83 -5.53 44.67
C PRO A 448 9.30 -5.58 43.22
N PRO A 449 7.98 -5.39 43.00
CA PRO A 449 7.41 -5.33 41.65
C PRO A 449 8.01 -4.20 40.81
N LEU A 450 8.12 -4.42 39.50
CA LEU A 450 8.56 -3.39 38.56
C LEU A 450 7.48 -2.32 38.36
N ASP A 451 7.90 -1.07 38.15
CA ASP A 451 6.98 -0.02 37.73
C ASP A 451 6.49 -0.29 36.29
N VAL A 452 5.19 -0.50 36.14
CA VAL A 452 4.52 -0.78 34.86
C VAL A 452 4.69 0.37 33.86
N ALA A 453 4.88 1.61 34.34
CA ALA A 453 5.16 2.77 33.50
C ALA A 453 6.57 2.71 32.87
N GLN A 454 7.51 1.96 33.44
CA GLN A 454 8.85 1.75 32.87
C GLN A 454 8.89 0.62 31.84
N LEU A 455 7.85 -0.22 31.78
CA LEU A 455 7.76 -1.35 30.86
C LEU A 455 7.00 -0.97 29.58
N ILE A 456 7.49 -1.48 28.45
CA ILE A 456 6.81 -1.44 27.16
C ILE A 456 6.72 -2.87 26.66
N LEU A 457 5.50 -3.36 26.44
CA LEU A 457 5.27 -4.71 25.94
C LEU A 457 4.69 -4.63 24.54
N GLU A 458 5.42 -5.17 23.58
CA GLU A 458 5.08 -5.16 22.17
C GLU A 458 4.56 -6.53 21.73
N ARG A 459 3.37 -6.56 21.10
CA ARG A 459 2.92 -7.71 20.29
C ARG A 459 3.44 -7.57 18.88
N ASN A 460 4.55 -8.24 18.61
CA ASN A 460 5.17 -8.22 17.31
C ASN A 460 4.61 -9.34 16.42
N LYS A 461 3.98 -8.96 15.31
CA LYS A 461 3.43 -9.87 14.31
C LYS A 461 4.16 -9.71 12.99
N VAL A 462 4.67 -10.79 12.42
CA VAL A 462 5.34 -10.82 11.11
C VAL A 462 4.66 -11.84 10.24
N HIS A 463 4.22 -11.45 9.06
CA HIS A 463 3.55 -12.38 8.15
C HIS A 463 3.99 -12.21 6.70
N TYR A 464 3.53 -13.12 5.85
CA TYR A 464 3.77 -13.12 4.41
C TYR A 464 2.77 -12.23 3.64
N GLY A 465 2.22 -11.19 4.26
CA GLY A 465 1.20 -10.32 3.64
C GLY A 465 -0.26 -10.67 3.96
N GLN A 466 -0.62 -11.96 4.10
CA GLN A 466 -2.01 -12.40 4.36
C GLN A 466 -2.26 -13.00 5.75
N LYS A 467 -1.66 -12.43 6.80
CA LYS A 467 -1.75 -12.95 8.19
C LYS A 467 -1.35 -14.44 8.23
N GLU A 468 -2.24 -15.32 8.69
CA GLU A 468 -2.00 -16.76 8.82
C GLU A 468 -2.18 -17.54 7.51
N LYS A 469 -2.80 -16.92 6.51
CA LYS A 469 -3.13 -17.59 5.24
C LYS A 469 -1.91 -17.67 4.33
N ASP A 470 -1.90 -18.72 3.51
CA ASP A 470 -0.97 -18.85 2.39
C ASP A 470 -1.15 -17.64 1.44
N PRO A 471 -0.10 -16.85 1.20
CA PRO A 471 -0.22 -15.66 0.35
C PRO A 471 -0.59 -16.00 -1.11
N LEU A 472 -0.33 -17.23 -1.58
CA LEU A 472 -0.70 -17.66 -2.93
C LEU A 472 -2.16 -18.11 -3.05
N CYS A 473 -2.90 -18.27 -1.94
CA CYS A 473 -4.26 -18.82 -1.99
C CYS A 473 -5.23 -17.96 -2.81
N ASN A 474 -5.07 -16.63 -2.80
CA ASN A 474 -5.90 -15.73 -3.59
C ASN A 474 -5.27 -15.35 -4.94
N MET A 475 -4.05 -15.82 -5.22
CA MET A 475 -3.40 -15.54 -6.49
C MET A 475 -4.00 -16.38 -7.62
N ARG A 476 -3.97 -15.82 -8.83
CA ARG A 476 -4.45 -16.48 -10.04
C ARG A 476 -3.33 -16.77 -11.00
N PHE A 477 -3.43 -17.91 -11.64
CA PHE A 477 -2.42 -18.45 -12.53
C PHE A 477 -3.01 -18.91 -13.86
N PHE A 478 -2.15 -19.00 -14.87
CA PHE A 478 -2.48 -19.55 -16.18
C PHE A 478 -1.35 -20.42 -16.74
N LYS A 479 -1.71 -21.34 -17.64
CA LYS A 479 -0.76 -22.25 -18.29
C LYS A 479 0.08 -21.52 -19.34
N LYS A 480 1.31 -22.00 -19.60
CA LYS A 480 2.21 -21.44 -20.62
C LYS A 480 1.56 -21.30 -22.02
N ALA A 481 0.68 -22.23 -22.39
CA ALA A 481 -0.01 -22.25 -23.68
C ALA A 481 -1.35 -21.49 -23.70
N ALA A 482 -1.64 -20.66 -22.68
CA ALA A 482 -2.86 -19.87 -22.63
C ALA A 482 -2.95 -18.90 -23.82
N THR A 483 -4.14 -18.82 -24.40
CA THR A 483 -4.52 -17.84 -25.44
C THR A 483 -5.41 -16.76 -24.83
N GLY A 484 -5.80 -15.76 -25.61
CA GLY A 484 -6.69 -14.69 -25.14
C GLY A 484 -8.07 -15.16 -24.64
N GLY A 485 -8.50 -16.37 -25.03
CA GLY A 485 -9.74 -17.00 -24.54
C GLY A 485 -9.56 -17.96 -23.36
N ALA A 486 -8.36 -18.04 -22.78
CA ALA A 486 -8.09 -18.90 -21.63
C ALA A 486 -8.67 -18.31 -20.34
N THR A 487 -8.87 -19.18 -19.34
CA THR A 487 -9.25 -18.78 -17.99
C THR A 487 -8.08 -18.91 -17.03
N CYS A 488 -8.04 -18.04 -16.01
CA CYS A 488 -7.12 -18.20 -14.89
C CYS A 488 -7.72 -19.07 -13.78
N TYR A 489 -6.86 -19.53 -12.87
CA TYR A 489 -7.22 -20.42 -11.77
C TYR A 489 -6.31 -20.27 -10.57
N GLN A 490 -6.79 -20.66 -9.40
CA GLN A 490 -5.94 -20.87 -8.23
C GLN A 490 -5.08 -22.12 -8.40
N LEU A 491 -3.80 -22.02 -8.09
CA LEU A 491 -2.88 -23.15 -8.15
C LEU A 491 -3.11 -24.09 -6.95
N ALA A 492 -3.07 -25.40 -7.16
CA ALA A 492 -3.17 -26.36 -6.06
C ALA A 492 -1.93 -26.28 -5.16
N PRO A 493 -2.05 -26.21 -3.82
CA PRO A 493 -0.91 -26.10 -2.90
C PRO A 493 0.18 -27.17 -3.13
N ALA A 494 -0.22 -28.40 -3.45
CA ALA A 494 0.70 -29.51 -3.74
C ALA A 494 1.72 -29.22 -4.86
N LEU A 495 1.46 -28.23 -5.73
CA LEU A 495 2.37 -27.84 -6.81
C LEU A 495 3.51 -26.92 -6.36
N TYR A 496 3.41 -26.30 -5.18
CA TYR A 496 4.43 -25.39 -4.64
C TYR A 496 4.74 -25.61 -3.16
N GLU A 497 4.10 -26.58 -2.51
CA GLU A 497 4.22 -26.87 -1.07
C GLU A 497 5.67 -27.11 -0.64
N MET A 498 6.50 -27.75 -1.47
CA MET A 498 7.92 -27.99 -1.16
C MET A 498 8.72 -26.70 -0.93
N HIS A 499 8.30 -25.58 -1.52
CA HIS A 499 8.97 -24.28 -1.39
C HIS A 499 8.29 -23.38 -0.35
N CYS A 500 7.17 -23.85 0.23
CA CYS A 500 6.29 -23.07 1.09
C CYS A 500 6.58 -23.30 2.58
N PRO A 501 6.61 -22.25 3.42
CA PRO A 501 6.72 -22.44 4.87
C PRO A 501 5.46 -23.11 5.42
N LYS A 502 5.59 -23.84 6.54
CA LYS A 502 4.46 -24.47 7.24
C LYS A 502 3.51 -23.46 7.89
N HIS A 503 4.05 -22.30 8.28
CA HIS A 503 3.31 -21.22 8.93
C HIS A 503 3.69 -19.89 8.30
N PHE A 504 2.69 -19.02 8.10
CA PHE A 504 2.85 -17.72 7.43
C PHE A 504 2.82 -16.53 8.38
N LEU A 505 2.55 -16.76 9.66
CA LEU A 505 2.52 -15.75 10.72
C LEU A 505 3.45 -16.18 11.86
N GLU A 506 4.36 -15.28 12.22
CA GLU A 506 5.09 -15.32 13.48
C GLU A 506 4.48 -14.28 14.42
N CYS A 507 4.17 -14.69 15.66
CA CYS A 507 3.69 -13.81 16.71
C CYS A 507 4.57 -13.97 17.95
N ASN A 508 5.23 -12.88 18.36
CA ASN A 508 6.07 -12.86 19.56
C ASN A 508 5.77 -11.63 20.42
N LEU A 509 6.01 -11.77 21.73
CA LEU A 509 6.02 -10.68 22.69
C LEU A 509 7.44 -10.20 22.87
N ARG A 510 7.65 -8.89 22.81
CA ARG A 510 8.95 -8.26 23.10
C ARG A 510 8.79 -7.29 24.26
N LEU A 511 9.66 -7.40 25.24
CA LEU A 511 9.69 -6.51 26.39
C LEU A 511 10.80 -5.49 26.20
N PHE A 512 10.45 -4.21 26.32
CA PHE A 512 11.39 -3.10 26.39
C PHE A 512 11.27 -2.39 27.74
N VAL A 513 12.36 -1.75 28.16
CA VAL A 513 12.40 -0.90 29.36
C VAL A 513 12.85 0.51 28.99
N ARG A 514 12.20 1.50 29.62
CA ARG A 514 12.53 2.92 29.46
C ARG A 514 13.82 3.32 30.17
N ASP A 515 14.11 2.67 31.30
CA ASP A 515 15.35 2.78 32.05
C ASP A 515 16.19 1.50 31.89
N ALA A 516 17.41 1.65 31.37
CA ALA A 516 18.34 0.55 31.17
C ALA A 516 18.81 -0.10 32.48
N SER A 517 18.74 0.62 33.61
CA SER A 517 19.08 0.07 34.94
C SER A 517 18.17 -1.09 35.34
N LEU A 518 16.93 -1.09 34.85
CA LEU A 518 15.92 -2.12 35.13
C LEU A 518 16.09 -3.39 34.28
N ALA A 519 17.04 -3.40 33.34
CA ALA A 519 17.18 -4.51 32.39
C ALA A 519 17.45 -5.88 33.06
N PRO A 520 18.35 -6.01 34.08
CA PRO A 520 18.59 -7.29 34.73
C PRO A 520 17.31 -7.83 35.41
N THR A 521 16.64 -7.00 36.20
CA THR A 521 15.41 -7.37 36.92
C THR A 521 14.27 -7.71 35.96
N SER A 522 14.11 -6.93 34.88
CA SER A 522 13.08 -7.15 33.87
C SER A 522 13.31 -8.44 33.07
N ARG A 523 14.57 -8.86 32.88
CA ARG A 523 14.90 -10.14 32.25
C ARG A 523 14.44 -11.32 33.10
N VAL A 524 14.71 -11.27 34.41
CA VAL A 524 14.24 -12.29 35.36
C VAL A 524 12.71 -12.33 35.38
N ALA A 525 12.06 -11.17 35.43
CA ALA A 525 10.60 -11.08 35.41
C ALA A 525 10.00 -11.71 34.15
N LEU A 526 10.54 -11.41 32.97
CA LEU A 526 10.08 -11.99 31.70
C LEU A 526 10.30 -13.50 31.64
N ALA A 527 11.45 -14.00 32.11
CA ALA A 527 11.75 -15.43 32.15
C ALA A 527 10.75 -16.19 33.03
N LYS A 528 10.54 -15.71 34.26
CA LYS A 528 9.54 -16.30 35.18
C LYS A 528 8.13 -16.24 34.62
N TRP A 529 7.72 -15.09 34.08
CA TRP A 529 6.39 -14.96 33.46
C TRP A 529 6.22 -15.95 32.29
N SER A 530 7.25 -16.10 31.45
CA SER A 530 7.22 -16.99 30.28
C SER A 530 7.00 -18.45 30.68
N GLU A 531 7.57 -18.88 31.80
CA GLU A 531 7.47 -20.25 32.32
C GLU A 531 6.19 -20.46 33.14
N GLU A 532 5.95 -19.62 34.15
CA GLU A 532 4.91 -19.81 35.16
C GLU A 532 3.51 -19.40 34.68
N ARG A 533 3.41 -18.36 33.84
CA ARG A 533 2.12 -17.74 33.44
C ARG A 533 1.80 -17.91 31.97
N ASN A 534 2.82 -17.92 31.11
CA ASN A 534 2.65 -18.13 29.68
C ASN A 534 2.77 -19.60 29.28
N HIS A 535 3.28 -20.48 30.16
CA HIS A 535 3.46 -21.91 29.89
C HIS A 535 4.22 -22.19 28.58
N SER A 536 5.18 -21.33 28.24
CA SER A 536 6.01 -21.51 27.05
C SER A 536 7.07 -22.57 27.33
N SER A 537 7.19 -23.56 26.46
CA SER A 537 8.31 -24.51 26.46
C SER A 537 9.62 -23.90 25.95
N LEU A 538 9.55 -22.70 25.38
CA LEU A 538 10.69 -21.94 24.90
C LEU A 538 11.07 -20.88 25.93
N HIS A 539 12.33 -20.88 26.34
CA HIS A 539 12.90 -19.78 27.11
C HIS A 539 12.92 -18.50 26.26
N PRO A 540 12.73 -17.32 26.86
CA PRO A 540 12.85 -16.06 26.15
C PRO A 540 14.22 -15.94 25.49
N GLN A 541 14.24 -15.56 24.22
CA GLN A 541 15.48 -15.31 23.49
C GLN A 541 16.02 -13.96 23.93
N GLU A 542 17.28 -13.95 24.40
CA GLU A 542 17.98 -12.71 24.72
C GLU A 542 18.15 -11.87 23.46
N SER A 543 17.97 -10.55 23.61
CA SER A 543 17.94 -9.62 22.49
C SER A 543 19.33 -9.27 22.00
#